data_AF-A0A9X3BIQ2-F1
#
_entry.id   AF-A0A9X3BIQ2-F1
#
_cell.length_a   1.000
_cell.length_b   1.000
_cell.length_c   1.000
_cell.angle_alpha   90.00
_cell.angle_beta   90.00
_cell.angle_gamma   90.00
#
_symmetry.space_group_name_H-M   'P 1'
#
loop_
_entity.id
_entity.type
_entity.pdbx_description
1 polymer ?
#
loop_
_entity_poly.entity_id
_entity_poly.type
_entity_poly.pdbx_seq_one_letter_code
_entity_poly.pdbx_strand_id
1 'polypeptide(L)'
;MFERYTEEARELIGHAQLEARHLGHNMLGPEHLLLGALRCDGPVAAVLAESGLSHHRAVETLRHFRGAEVPPPEGHVPFSDPGRPRWPTRWPSPTGGATGTSAPNTSCWR
;
A
#
# COMPACT_ATOMS: atom_id res chain seq x y z
N MET A 1 10.32 10.20 -15.93
CA MET A 1 9.00 10.13 -15.24
C MET A 1 8.93 10.99 -13.98
N PHE A 2 9.99 11.07 -13.17
CA PHE A 2 9.97 11.76 -11.87
C PHE A 2 10.40 13.24 -11.93
N GLU A 3 10.63 13.80 -13.12
CA GLU A 3 11.24 15.13 -13.30
C GLU A 3 10.35 16.27 -12.80
N ARG A 4 9.05 16.00 -12.56
CA ARG A 4 8.08 16.98 -12.03
C ARG A 4 7.84 16.86 -10.53
N TYR A 5 8.52 15.95 -9.85
CA TYR A 5 8.41 15.79 -8.40
C TYR A 5 9.48 16.61 -7.67
N THR A 6 9.12 17.05 -6.47
CA THR A 6 10.09 17.70 -5.57
C THR A 6 11.22 16.73 -5.23
N GLU A 7 12.34 17.24 -4.72
CA GLU A 7 13.47 16.40 -4.32
C GLU A 7 13.04 15.39 -3.26
N GLU A 8 12.31 15.86 -2.26
CA GLU A 8 11.82 15.07 -1.14
C GLU A 8 10.88 13.94 -1.63
N ALA A 9 10.03 14.22 -2.61
CA ALA A 9 9.17 13.22 -3.20
C ALA A 9 9.94 12.16 -4.01
N ARG A 10 11.06 12.53 -4.65
CA ARG A 10 11.93 11.57 -5.34
C ARG A 10 12.68 10.67 -4.36
N GLU A 11 13.21 11.24 -3.28
CA GLU A 11 13.84 10.49 -2.18
C GLU A 11 12.84 9.50 -1.55
N LEU A 12 11.63 9.96 -1.25
CA LEU A 12 10.54 9.13 -0.71
C LEU A 12 10.26 7.90 -1.57
N ILE A 13 10.16 8.08 -2.88
CA ILE A 13 9.95 6.95 -3.81
C ILE A 13 11.13 5.99 -3.78
N GLY A 14 12.37 6.50 -3.69
CA GLY A 14 13.57 5.67 -3.49
C GLY A 14 13.49 4.84 -2.23
N HIS A 15 13.12 5.44 -1.10
CA HIS A 15 12.91 4.72 0.16
C HIS A 15 11.79 3.68 0.06
N ALA A 16 10.68 4.01 -0.60
CA ALA A 16 9.58 3.09 -0.81
C ALA A 16 10.01 1.83 -1.61
N GLN A 17 10.85 2.00 -2.64
CA GLN A 17 11.40 0.87 -3.39
C GLN A 17 12.33 -0.01 -2.54
N LEU A 18 13.14 0.59 -1.66
CA LEU A 18 13.97 -0.15 -0.72
C LEU A 18 13.11 -0.97 0.26
N GLU A 19 12.04 -0.38 0.79
CA GLU A 19 11.10 -1.08 1.69
C GLU A 19 10.40 -2.25 0.99
N ALA A 20 9.95 -2.07 -0.26
CA ALA A 20 9.38 -3.16 -1.04
C ALA A 20 10.38 -4.32 -1.22
N ARG A 21 11.64 -4.02 -1.53
CA ARG A 21 12.71 -5.02 -1.64
C ARG A 21 12.98 -5.73 -0.31
N HIS A 22 13.06 -4.98 0.80
CA HIS A 22 13.29 -5.54 2.13
C HIS A 22 12.16 -6.47 2.60
N LEU A 23 10.92 -6.17 2.22
CA LEU A 23 9.75 -7.00 2.51
C LEU A 23 9.57 -8.16 1.52
N GLY A 24 10.39 -8.23 0.45
CA GLY A 24 10.25 -9.22 -0.61
C GLY A 24 9.02 -9.00 -1.49
N HIS A 25 8.46 -7.79 -1.50
CA HIS A 25 7.33 -7.43 -2.33
C HIS A 25 7.80 -7.06 -3.75
N ASN A 26 7.12 -7.63 -4.75
CA ASN A 26 7.47 -7.48 -6.15
C ASN A 26 6.84 -6.29 -6.85
N MET A 27 5.97 -5.56 -6.16
CA MET A 27 5.29 -4.36 -6.65
C MET A 27 5.30 -3.28 -5.58
N LEU A 28 5.50 -2.04 -6.02
CA LEU A 28 5.41 -0.87 -5.18
C LEU A 28 3.94 -0.48 -5.01
N GLY A 29 3.37 -0.87 -3.87
CA GLY A 29 2.05 -0.43 -3.41
C GLY A 29 2.07 0.82 -2.50
N PRO A 30 0.90 1.40 -2.17
CA PRO A 30 0.78 2.58 -1.31
C PRO A 30 1.35 2.38 0.09
N GLU A 31 1.34 1.14 0.60
CA GLU A 31 1.96 0.79 1.88
C GLU A 31 3.47 1.03 1.90
N HIS A 32 4.17 0.86 0.77
CA HIS A 32 5.60 1.14 0.69
C HIS A 32 5.86 2.65 0.59
N LEU A 33 4.98 3.39 -0.08
CA LEU A 33 5.04 4.85 -0.09
C LEU A 33 4.87 5.41 1.33
N LEU A 34 3.97 4.81 2.11
CA LEU A 34 3.81 5.14 3.53
C LEU A 34 5.10 4.87 4.32
N LEU A 35 5.71 3.69 4.14
CA LEU A 35 6.99 3.37 4.80
C LEU A 35 8.13 4.29 4.36
N GLY A 36 8.20 4.61 3.07
CA GLY A 36 9.17 5.56 2.53
C GLY A 36 8.99 6.95 3.13
N ALA A 37 7.74 7.42 3.24
CA ALA A 37 7.42 8.70 3.85
C ALA A 37 7.82 8.77 5.33
N LEU A 38 7.67 7.68 6.09
CA LEU A 38 8.10 7.57 7.49
C LEU A 38 9.63 7.51 7.66
N ARG A 39 10.39 7.35 6.57
CA ARG A 39 11.87 7.30 6.58
C ARG A 39 12.52 8.58 6.08
N CYS A 40 11.77 9.41 5.36
CA CYS A 40 12.19 10.73 4.93
C CYS A 40 11.90 11.78 5.99
N ASP A 41 12.57 12.92 5.87
CA ASP A 41 12.18 14.15 6.53
C ASP A 41 11.15 14.92 5.69
N GLY A 42 10.40 15.82 6.32
CA GLY A 42 9.50 16.74 5.62
C GLY A 42 8.06 16.75 6.14
N PRO A 43 7.16 17.50 5.48
CA PRO A 43 5.83 17.77 6.00
C PRO A 43 4.96 16.52 6.12
N VAL A 44 5.10 15.56 5.19
CA VAL A 44 4.35 14.30 5.25
C VAL A 44 4.79 13.47 6.45
N ALA A 45 6.10 13.35 6.67
CA ALA A 45 6.64 12.61 7.82
C ALA A 45 6.19 13.22 9.15
N ALA A 46 6.16 14.56 9.25
CA ALA A 46 5.68 15.28 10.43
C ALA A 46 4.20 14.96 10.73
N VAL A 47 3.33 15.06 9.73
CA VAL A 47 1.89 14.74 9.89
C VAL A 47 1.67 13.27 10.27
N LEU A 48 2.44 12.34 9.68
CA LEU A 48 2.35 10.93 10.04
C LEU A 48 2.84 10.68 11.48
N ALA A 49 3.90 11.36 11.92
CA ALA A 49 4.39 11.27 13.29
C ALA A 49 3.37 11.83 14.30
N GLU A 50 2.70 12.94 13.97
CA GLU A 50 1.60 13.52 14.78
C GLU A 50 0.42 12.55 14.94
N SER A 51 0.18 11.68 13.96
CA SER A 51 -0.84 10.63 14.07
C SER A 51 -0.46 9.47 15.01
N GLY A 52 0.76 9.48 15.57
CA GLY A 52 1.29 8.41 16.41
C GLY A 52 1.78 7.19 15.62
N LEU A 53 1.89 7.30 14.29
CA LEU A 53 2.38 6.23 13.44
C LEU A 53 3.91 6.24 13.41
N SER A 54 4.52 5.11 13.79
CA SER A 54 5.97 4.91 13.68
C SER A 54 6.30 3.94 12.56
N HIS A 55 7.46 4.16 11.92
CA HIS A 55 8.00 3.27 10.88
C HIS A 55 8.03 1.80 11.36
N HIS A 56 8.54 1.57 12.56
CA HIS A 56 8.61 0.22 13.16
C HIS A 56 7.23 -0.46 13.22
N ARG A 57 6.20 0.23 13.73
CA ARG A 57 4.84 -0.34 13.83
C ARG A 57 4.21 -0.59 12.48
N ALA A 58 4.46 0.29 11.51
CA ALA A 58 3.99 0.11 10.14
C ALA A 58 4.64 -1.13 9.49
N VAL A 59 5.96 -1.31 9.63
CA VAL A 59 6.68 -2.50 9.12
C VAL A 59 6.15 -3.77 9.77
N GLU A 60 6.00 -3.77 11.09
CA GLU A 60 5.47 -4.93 11.84
C GLU A 60 4.08 -5.31 11.33
N THR A 61 3.19 -4.34 11.14
CA THR A 61 1.85 -4.58 10.60
C THR A 61 1.92 -5.18 9.20
N LEU A 62 2.76 -4.64 8.32
CA LEU A 62 2.86 -5.08 6.93
C LEU A 62 3.47 -6.47 6.75
N ARG A 63 4.35 -6.92 7.67
CA ARG A 63 4.84 -8.30 7.66
C ARG A 63 3.73 -9.35 7.78
N HIS A 64 2.60 -8.98 8.41
CA HIS A 64 1.44 -9.86 8.52
C HIS A 64 0.59 -9.89 7.25
N PHE A 65 0.71 -8.87 6.38
CA PHE A 65 -0.01 -8.77 5.12
C PHE A 65 0.86 -9.24 3.96
N ARG A 66 0.90 -10.56 3.71
CA ARG A 66 1.48 -11.08 2.47
C ARG A 66 0.44 -11.01 1.34
N GLY A 67 0.73 -10.20 0.31
CA GLY A 67 0.10 -10.39 -1.00
C GLY A 67 0.47 -11.75 -1.58
N ALA A 68 -0.23 -12.21 -2.63
CA ALA A 68 0.08 -13.48 -3.29
C ALA A 68 1.58 -13.58 -3.57
N GLU A 69 2.20 -14.68 -3.15
CA GLU A 69 3.65 -14.92 -3.28
C GLU A 69 4.02 -14.91 -4.77
N VAL A 70 4.68 -13.85 -5.21
CA VAL A 70 5.31 -13.75 -6.52
C VAL A 70 6.81 -13.61 -6.27
N PRO A 71 7.66 -14.36 -6.99
CA PRO A 71 9.10 -14.33 -6.75
C PRO A 71 9.65 -12.90 -6.78
N PRO A 72 10.64 -12.60 -5.91
CA PRO A 72 11.20 -11.27 -5.78
C PRO A 72 11.73 -10.79 -7.13
N PRO A 73 11.49 -9.53 -7.51
CA PRO A 73 11.89 -9.01 -8.79
C PRO A 73 13.42 -8.87 -8.82
N GLU A 74 14.05 -9.41 -9.86
CA GLU A 74 15.45 -9.15 -10.13
C GLU A 74 15.57 -7.70 -10.65
N GLY A 75 15.91 -6.75 -9.76
CA GLY A 75 16.20 -5.37 -10.13
C GLY A 75 15.18 -4.32 -9.64
N HIS A 76 14.64 -3.52 -10.57
CA HIS A 76 13.73 -2.40 -10.25
C HIS A 76 12.33 -2.91 -9.87
N VAL A 77 11.79 -2.46 -8.73
CA VAL A 77 10.43 -2.79 -8.32
C VAL A 77 9.46 -1.83 -9.01
N PRO A 78 8.61 -2.29 -9.95
CA PRO A 78 7.66 -1.42 -10.63
C PRO A 78 6.52 -0.99 -9.70
N PHE A 79 5.86 0.12 -10.02
CA PHE A 79 4.58 0.46 -9.40
C PHE A 79 3.51 -0.61 -9.66
N SER A 80 2.60 -0.80 -8.71
CA SER A 80 1.48 -1.72 -8.86
C SER A 80 0.63 -1.38 -10.08
N ASP A 81 0.20 -2.41 -10.83
CA ASP A 81 -0.77 -2.26 -11.91
C ASP A 81 -2.17 -1.94 -11.33
N PRO A 82 -2.79 -0.80 -11.67
CA PRO A 82 -4.13 -0.46 -11.19
C PRO A 82 -5.22 -1.47 -11.61
N GLY A 83 -4.97 -2.31 -12.62
CA GLY A 83 -5.89 -3.33 -13.11
C GLY A 83 -5.92 -4.63 -12.29
N ARG A 84 -5.00 -4.83 -11.34
CA ARG A 84 -4.95 -6.04 -10.51
C ARG A 84 -5.49 -5.76 -9.10
N PRO A 85 -6.68 -6.27 -8.72
CA PRO A 85 -7.19 -6.07 -7.37
C PRO A 85 -6.29 -6.78 -6.36
N ARG A 86 -5.74 -5.99 -5.42
CA ARG A 86 -4.89 -6.46 -4.32
C ARG A 86 -5.68 -7.06 -3.16
N TRP A 87 -6.99 -6.76 -3.10
CA TRP A 87 -7.98 -7.29 -2.18
C TRP A 87 -8.83 -8.35 -2.90
N PRO A 88 -9.36 -9.38 -2.22
CA PRO A 88 -10.30 -10.29 -2.87
C PRO A 88 -11.47 -9.46 -3.38
N THR A 89 -11.71 -9.43 -4.69
CA THR A 89 -12.75 -8.64 -5.37
C THR A 89 -14.19 -8.92 -4.86
N ARG A 90 -14.32 -9.87 -3.93
CA ARG A 90 -15.50 -10.18 -3.14
C ARG A 90 -15.11 -10.15 -1.65
N TRP A 91 -15.66 -9.18 -0.92
CA TRP A 91 -15.66 -9.19 0.55
C TRP A 91 -16.32 -10.49 1.03
N PRO A 92 -15.77 -11.21 2.04
CA PRO A 92 -16.45 -12.39 2.59
C PRO A 92 -17.78 -11.93 3.17
N SER A 93 -18.88 -12.35 2.56
CA SER A 93 -20.20 -12.19 3.15
C SER A 93 -20.18 -12.84 4.53
N PRO A 94 -20.73 -12.21 5.59
CA PRO A 94 -20.99 -12.93 6.81
C PRO A 94 -21.96 -14.05 6.44
N THR A 95 -21.46 -15.29 6.39
CA THR A 95 -22.29 -16.47 6.19
C THR A 95 -22.98 -16.75 7.51
N GLY A 96 -24.01 -15.95 7.78
CA GLY A 96 -25.01 -16.17 8.81
C GLY A 96 -26.35 -15.89 8.17
N GLY A 97 -27.14 -16.94 7.96
CA GLY A 97 -28.32 -16.92 7.11
C GLY A 97 -29.36 -15.87 7.51
N ALA A 98 -29.84 -15.14 6.52
CA ALA A 98 -31.16 -14.55 6.55
C ALA A 98 -31.71 -14.58 5.11
N THR A 99 -32.70 -15.45 4.91
CA THR A 99 -33.58 -15.45 3.75
C THR A 99 -34.28 -14.09 3.66
N GLY A 100 -34.21 -13.42 2.51
CA GLY A 100 -35.18 -12.38 2.15
C GLY A 100 -34.61 -11.05 1.66
N THR A 101 -34.73 -10.85 0.34
CA THR A 101 -35.20 -9.62 -0.29
C THR A 101 -34.30 -8.36 -0.31
N SER A 102 -33.94 -8.01 -1.55
CA SER A 102 -33.49 -6.70 -2.08
C SER A 102 -32.03 -6.29 -1.83
N ALA A 103 -31.25 -6.26 -2.92
CA ALA A 103 -29.92 -5.68 -2.99
C ALA A 103 -29.96 -4.14 -2.92
N PRO A 104 -29.09 -3.47 -2.15
CA PRO A 104 -28.95 -2.02 -2.24
C PRO A 104 -28.20 -1.61 -3.52
N ASN A 105 -28.76 -0.58 -4.16
CA ASN A 105 -28.36 0.07 -5.40
C ASN A 105 -26.86 0.45 -5.43
N THR A 106 -26.16 0.05 -6.49
CA THR A 106 -24.72 0.30 -6.75
C THR A 106 -24.40 1.73 -7.22
N SER A 107 -25.23 2.72 -6.91
CA SER A 107 -25.08 4.10 -7.43
C SER A 107 -24.10 5.00 -6.63
N CYS A 108 -23.33 4.46 -5.68
CA CYS A 108 -22.43 5.28 -4.83
C CYS A 108 -20.99 5.43 -5.33
N TRP A 109 -20.68 5.01 -6.56
CA TRP A 109 -19.34 5.20 -7.13
C TRP A 109 -19.47 5.83 -8.52
N ARG A 110 -19.57 7.17 -8.56
CA ARG A 110 -19.29 7.98 -9.74
C ARG A 110 -18.50 9.21 -9.34
#